data_AF-A0A399WF20-F1
#
_entry.id   AF-A0A399WF20-F1
#
_cell.length_a   1.000
_cell.length_b   1.000
_cell.length_c   1.000
_cell.angle_alpha   90.00
_cell.angle_beta   90.00
_cell.angle_gamma   90.00
#
_symmetry.space_group_name_H-M   'P 1'
#
loop_
_entity.id
_entity.type
_entity.pdbx_description
1 polymer ?
#
loop_
_entity_poly.entity_id
_entity_poly.type
_entity_poly.pdbx_seq_one_letter_code
_entity_poly.pdbx_strand_id
1 'polypeptide(L)' 'MLTTGEQRLYVGGLLVDTKFHPAGNTIVPSTSYADMRIGYSRVNNGYFNGKIDEVRLYNKPLSDQEVQDLYNSIGY' A
#
# COMPACT_ATOMS: atom_id res chain seq x y z
N MET A 1 -6.54 -12.61 21.04
CA MET A 1 -5.14 -12.47 20.59
C MET A 1 -4.97 -11.05 20.08
N LEU A 2 -4.01 -10.29 20.59
CA LEU A 2 -3.74 -8.94 20.10
C LEU A 2 -3.26 -9.06 18.65
N THR A 3 -4.00 -8.52 17.71
CA THR A 3 -3.58 -8.48 16.29
C THR A 3 -2.34 -7.60 16.21
N THR A 4 -1.18 -8.21 15.95
CA THR A 4 0.02 -7.47 15.54
C THR A 4 -0.25 -6.79 14.21
N GLY A 5 0.04 -5.49 14.10
CA GLY A 5 -0.03 -4.81 12.81
C GLY A 5 1.10 -5.33 11.91
N GLU A 6 0.78 -6.02 10.83
CA GLU A 6 1.75 -6.45 9.82
C GLU A 6 1.58 -5.58 8.58
N GLN A 7 2.68 -5.02 8.07
CA GLN A 7 2.72 -4.32 6.78
C GLN A 7 3.60 -5.09 5.82
N ARG A 8 3.12 -5.29 4.60
CA ARG A 8 3.83 -6.00 3.53
C ARG A 8 3.97 -5.11 2.32
N LEU A 9 5.15 -5.13 1.71
CA LEU A 9 5.45 -4.46 0.44
C LEU A 9 5.64 -5.51 -0.64
N TYR A 10 4.95 -5.33 -1.76
CA TYR A 10 5.07 -6.20 -2.93
C TYR A 10 5.51 -5.39 -4.14
N VAL A 11 6.39 -5.95 -4.96
CA VAL A 11 6.86 -5.38 -6.24
C VAL A 11 6.81 -6.47 -7.30
N GLY A 12 6.15 -6.21 -8.43
CA GLY A 12 5.95 -7.23 -9.46
C GLY A 12 5.16 -8.46 -8.98
N GLY A 13 4.23 -8.26 -8.05
CA GLY A 13 3.45 -9.35 -7.43
C GLY A 13 4.20 -10.16 -6.37
N LEU A 14 5.48 -9.90 -6.10
CA LEU A 14 6.30 -10.65 -5.15
C LEU A 14 6.50 -9.87 -3.84
N LEU A 15 6.45 -10.57 -2.70
CA LEU A 15 6.74 -9.99 -1.39
C LEU A 15 8.22 -9.61 -1.31
N VAL A 16 8.50 -8.34 -1.04
CA VAL A 16 9.88 -7.82 -0.95
C VAL A 16 10.26 -7.33 0.44
N ASP A 17 9.28 -6.97 1.29
CA ASP A 17 9.54 -6.56 2.67
C ASP A 17 8.31 -6.79 3.55
N THR A 18 8.57 -7.10 4.82
CA THR A 18 7.56 -7.22 5.88
C THR A 18 8.02 -6.41 7.09
N LYS A 19 7.11 -5.61 7.63
CA LYS A 19 7.30 -4.90 8.90
C LYS A 19 6.25 -5.35 9.92
N PHE A 20 6.77 -5.77 11.08
CA PHE A 20 5.96 -6.09 12.24
C PHE A 20 5.88 -4.90 13.17
N HIS A 21 4.67 -4.55 13.58
CA HIS A 21 4.43 -3.55 14.60
C HIS A 21 4.13 -4.23 15.94
N PRO A 22 4.63 -3.70 17.06
CA PRO A 22 4.33 -4.21 18.39
C PRO A 22 2.83 -4.39 18.63
N ALA A 23 2.47 -5.42 19.41
CA ALA A 23 1.09 -5.66 19.79
C ALA A 23 0.50 -4.43 20.52
N GLY A 24 -0.71 -4.04 20.15
CA GLY A 24 -1.37 -2.82 20.64
C GLY A 24 -1.23 -1.62 19.73
N ASN A 25 -0.34 -1.66 18.73
CA ASN A 25 -0.29 -0.64 17.69
C ASN A 25 -1.35 -0.91 16.62
N THR A 26 -2.15 0.11 16.28
CA THR A 26 -3.07 0.07 15.14
C THR A 26 -2.44 0.83 13.97
N ILE A 27 -2.34 0.19 12.82
CA ILE A 27 -1.98 0.86 11.57
C ILE A 27 -3.23 1.58 11.07
N VAL A 28 -3.21 2.90 11.09
CA VAL A 28 -4.29 3.75 10.55
C VAL A 28 -3.73 4.71 9.51
N PRO A 29 -4.53 5.14 8.53
CA PRO A 29 -4.15 6.24 7.65
C PRO A 29 -3.76 7.48 8.47
N SER A 30 -2.73 8.19 8.02
CA SER A 30 -2.39 9.47 8.63
C SER A 30 -3.53 10.47 8.44
N THR A 31 -3.98 11.09 9.53
CA THR A 31 -5.01 12.13 9.53
C THR A 31 -4.41 13.54 9.62
N SER A 32 -3.07 13.67 9.53
CA SER A 32 -2.37 14.96 9.57
C SER A 32 -2.71 15.86 8.38
N TYR A 33 -3.32 15.30 7.33
CA TYR A 33 -3.75 16.02 6.14
C TYR A 33 -5.18 15.59 5.76
N ALA A 34 -5.94 16.54 5.22
CA ALA A 34 -7.34 16.33 4.86
C ALA A 34 -7.53 15.54 3.55
N ASP A 35 -6.46 15.31 2.80
CA ASP A 35 -6.52 14.75 1.45
C ASP A 35 -5.46 13.67 1.20
N MET A 36 -5.88 12.60 0.52
CA MET A 36 -5.00 11.63 -0.12
C MET A 36 -4.61 12.13 -1.51
N ARG A 37 -3.36 11.92 -1.90
CA ARG A 37 -2.84 12.40 -3.20
C ARG A 37 -2.17 11.25 -3.95
N ILE A 38 -2.35 11.23 -5.26
CA ILE A 38 -1.67 10.32 -6.18
C ILE A 38 -0.78 11.17 -7.08
N GLY A 39 0.49 10.83 -7.20
CA GLY A 39 1.42 11.52 -8.10
C GLY A 39 1.89 12.91 -7.66
N TYR A 40 1.61 13.36 -6.44
CA TYR A 40 2.16 14.61 -5.89
C TYR A 40 2.74 14.40 -4.48
N SER A 41 3.93 14.96 -4.23
CA SER A 41 4.58 14.98 -2.92
C SER A 41 4.42 16.33 -2.25
N ARG A 42 3.85 16.33 -1.03
CA ARG A 42 3.74 17.54 -0.20
C ARG A 42 5.06 17.95 0.44
N VAL A 43 5.93 16.98 0.74
CA VAL A 43 7.22 17.23 1.40
C VAL A 43 8.18 17.95 0.46
N ASN A 44 8.23 17.52 -0.80
CA ASN A 44 9.17 18.05 -1.79
C ASN A 44 8.51 18.98 -2.83
N ASN A 45 7.20 19.25 -2.70
CA ASN A 45 6.40 20.07 -3.63
C ASN A 45 6.65 19.72 -5.11
N GLY A 46 6.44 18.45 -5.46
CA GLY A 46 6.75 17.93 -6.80
C GLY A 46 5.74 16.92 -7.30
N TYR A 47 5.65 16.79 -8.62
CA TYR A 47 4.79 15.84 -9.31
C TYR A 47 5.59 14.64 -9.81
N PHE A 48 4.96 13.47 -9.80
CA PHE A 48 5.50 12.26 -10.42
C PHE A 48 5.57 12.46 -11.94
N ASN A 49 6.76 12.30 -12.50
CA ASN A 49 6.98 12.40 -13.95
C ASN A 49 6.87 11.01 -14.59
N GLY A 50 5.65 10.60 -14.89
CA GLY A 50 5.35 9.31 -15.51
C GLY A 50 3.85 9.04 -15.58
N LYS A 51 3.49 7.80 -15.91
CA LYS A 51 2.08 7.34 -15.91
C LYS A 51 1.82 6.50 -14.67
N ILE A 52 0.66 6.72 -14.06
CA ILE A 52 0.11 5.92 -12.96
C ILE A 52 -1.23 5.42 -13.46
N ASP A 53 -1.49 4.13 -13.31
CA ASP A 53 -2.75 3.50 -13.70
C ASP A 53 -3.16 2.42 -12.70
N GLU A 54 -4.42 1.97 -12.77
CA GLU A 54 -4.98 0.86 -12.01
C GLU A 54 -4.86 0.99 -10.47
N VAL A 55 -5.03 2.22 -9.96
CA VAL A 55 -4.98 2.50 -8.51
C VAL A 55 -6.22 1.93 -7.81
N ARG A 56 -6.00 1.03 -6.85
CA ARG A 56 -7.06 0.37 -6.07
C ARG A 56 -6.81 0.54 -4.57
N LEU A 57 -7.90 0.68 -3.80
CA LEU A 57 -7.87 0.75 -2.35
C LEU A 57 -8.83 -0.30 -1.78
N TYR A 58 -8.36 -1.07 -0.80
CA TYR A 58 -9.13 -2.14 -0.17
C TYR A 58 -9.29 -1.83 1.33
N ASN A 59 -10.45 -2.18 1.88
CA ASN A 59 -10.75 -2.07 3.32
C ASN A 59 -10.33 -3.33 4.11
N LYS A 60 -9.61 -4.25 3.47
CA LYS A 60 -9.07 -5.47 4.07
C LYS A 60 -7.61 -5.65 3.61
N PRO A 61 -6.77 -6.33 4.41
CA PRO A 61 -5.49 -6.81 3.91
C PRO A 61 -5.74 -7.84 2.80
N LEU A 62 -4.92 -7.78 1.75
CA LEU A 62 -4.87 -8.82 0.72
C LEU A 62 -3.88 -9.90 1.14
N SER A 63 -4.20 -11.14 0.80
CA SER A 63 -3.28 -12.27 0.87
C SER A 63 -2.22 -12.20 -0.24
N ASP A 64 -1.12 -12.93 -0.06
CA ASP A 64 -0.03 -13.01 -1.05
C ASP A 64 -0.56 -13.51 -2.41
N GLN A 65 -1.49 -14.48 -2.41
CA GLN A 65 -2.12 -14.99 -3.63
C GLN A 65 -2.99 -13.92 -4.31
N GLU A 66 -3.81 -13.18 -3.55
CA GLU A 66 -4.65 -12.11 -4.12
C GLU A 66 -3.78 -11.01 -4.78
N VAL A 67 -2.62 -10.68 -4.19
CA VAL A 67 -1.69 -9.72 -4.79
C VAL A 67 -1.10 -10.27 -6.10
N GLN A 68 -0.71 -11.54 -6.13
CA GLN A 68 -0.18 -12.18 -7.33
C GLN A 68 -1.22 -12.28 -8.45
N ASP A 69 -2.45 -12.66 -8.09
CA ASP A 69 -3.57 -12.75 -9.03
C ASP A 69 -3.91 -11.37 -9.61
N LEU A 70 -3.91 -10.32 -8.78
CA LEU A 70 -4.09 -8.95 -9.25
C LEU A 70 -2.98 -8.54 -10.23
N TYR A 71 -1.72 -8.82 -9.90
CA TYR A 71 -0.60 -8.52 -10.79
C TYR A 71 -0.75 -9.22 -12.16
N ASN A 72 -1.12 -10.50 -12.15
CA ASN A 72 -1.33 -11.28 -13.38
C ASN A 72 -2.59 -10.88 -14.16
N SER A 73 -3.59 -10.30 -13.49
CA SER A 73 -4.84 -9.85 -14.11
C SER A 73 -4.68 -8.54 -14.91
N ILE A 74 -3.65 -7.76 -14.62
CA ILE A 74 -3.34 -6.51 -15.32
C ILE A 74 -2.54 -6.89 -16.57
N GLY A 75 -3.25 -7.30 -17.61
CA GLY A 75 -2.65 -7.56 -18.93
C GLY A 75 -2.28 -6.26 -19.63
N TYR A 76 -1.03 -6.16 -20.08
CA TYR A 76 -0.61 -5.23 -21.14
C TYR A 76 -0.32 -6.03 -22.40
#